data_AF-A0A522UB33-F1
#
_entry.id   AF-A0A522UB33-F1
#
_cell.length_a   1.000
_cell.length_b   1.000
_cell.length_c   1.000
_cell.angle_alpha   90.00
_cell.angle_beta   90.00
_cell.angle_gamma   90.00
#
_symmetry.space_group_name_H-M   'P 1'
#
loop_
_entity.id
_entity.type
_entity.pdbx_description
1 polymer ?
#
loop_
_entity_poly.entity_id
_entity_poly.type
_entity_poly.pdbx_seq_one_letter_code
_entity_poly.pdbx_strand_id
1 'polypeptide(L)'
;MPKRMIYVTFRKRGLHHFPNAPNQVAYLASEHRHTFWFKVSIEVQHSERDIEFHIFQDWLESLYDQDVLQLDGRSCETMAEELYGHIVKRYPGRSVEIDVSEDGENGCVLTWCE
;
A
#
# COMPACT_ATOMS: atom_id res chain seq x y z
N MET A 1 -14.95 -16.40 16.54
CA MET A 1 -14.97 -16.76 15.10
C MET A 1 -13.83 -16.04 14.42
N PRO A 2 -13.21 -16.58 13.35
CA PRO A 2 -12.12 -15.89 12.65
C PRO A 2 -12.63 -14.64 11.93
N LYS A 3 -11.81 -13.57 11.91
CA LYS A 3 -12.02 -12.43 11.01
C LYS A 3 -11.72 -12.89 9.59
N ARG A 4 -12.63 -12.62 8.64
CA ARG A 4 -12.49 -13.06 7.25
C ARG A 4 -11.87 -11.91 6.47
N MET A 5 -10.70 -12.15 5.91
CA MET A 5 -9.96 -11.16 5.13
C MET A 5 -9.80 -11.67 3.71
N ILE A 6 -9.81 -10.74 2.78
CA ILE A 6 -9.42 -10.96 1.40
C ILE A 6 -8.14 -10.18 1.18
N TYR A 7 -7.34 -10.54 0.18
CA TYR A 7 -6.15 -9.77 -0.14
C TYR A 7 -5.90 -9.72 -1.63
N VAL A 8 -5.23 -8.66 -2.04
CA VAL A 8 -4.71 -8.47 -3.39
C VAL A 8 -3.26 -8.03 -3.32
N THR A 9 -2.51 -8.29 -4.38
CA THR A 9 -1.13 -7.85 -4.51
C THR A 9 -0.91 -7.19 -5.85
N PHE A 10 -0.20 -6.07 -5.87
CA PHE A 10 0.18 -5.37 -7.09
C PHE A 10 1.52 -4.68 -6.91
N ARG A 11 2.10 -4.18 -8.01
CA ARG A 11 3.40 -3.51 -8.00
C ARG A 11 3.35 -2.22 -8.79
N LYS A 12 4.01 -1.18 -8.29
CA LYS A 12 4.19 0.09 -9.02
C LYS A 12 5.64 0.53 -8.92
N ARG A 13 6.14 1.25 -9.92
CA ARG A 13 7.52 1.79 -9.92
C ARG A 13 7.47 3.26 -9.53
N GLY A 14 8.39 3.70 -8.69
CA GLY A 14 8.55 5.10 -8.33
C GLY A 14 10.00 5.44 -8.04
N LEU A 15 10.26 6.75 -7.92
CA LEU A 15 11.57 7.34 -7.67
C LEU A 15 11.66 7.86 -6.24
N HIS A 16 12.72 7.48 -5.54
CA HIS A 16 13.03 7.91 -4.19
C HIS A 16 14.25 8.80 -4.16
N HIS A 17 14.24 9.70 -3.20
CA HIS A 17 15.34 10.59 -2.89
C HIS A 17 15.20 10.99 -1.43
N PHE A 18 16.19 10.62 -0.60
CA PHE A 18 16.25 10.99 0.80
C PHE A 18 17.39 12.01 1.03
N PRO A 19 17.12 13.32 0.92
CA PRO A 19 18.17 14.34 0.91
C PRO A 19 19.10 14.32 2.14
N ASN A 20 18.57 13.90 3.28
CA ASN A 20 19.27 13.89 4.57
C ASN A 20 19.71 12.48 4.98
N ALA A 21 19.96 11.60 4.00
CA ALA A 21 20.40 10.23 4.28
C ALA A 21 21.65 10.22 5.19
N PRO A 22 21.64 9.43 6.28
CA PRO A 22 22.82 9.25 7.12
C PRO A 22 24.02 8.73 6.32
N ASN A 23 25.24 9.03 6.78
CA ASN A 23 26.48 8.63 6.09
C ASN A 23 26.57 7.11 5.81
N GLN A 24 25.94 6.27 6.63
CA GLN A 24 25.89 4.81 6.48
C GLN A 24 25.11 4.37 5.23
N VAL A 25 24.15 5.19 4.80
CA VAL A 25 23.25 4.93 3.65
C VAL A 25 23.22 6.13 2.71
N ALA A 26 24.36 6.84 2.59
CA ALA A 26 24.47 8.08 1.82
C ALA A 26 24.05 7.96 0.35
N TYR A 27 24.07 6.74 -0.21
CA TYR A 27 23.58 6.47 -1.57
C TYR A 27 22.08 6.80 -1.74
N LEU A 28 21.29 6.76 -0.67
CA LEU A 28 19.87 7.13 -0.69
C LEU A 28 19.63 8.63 -0.90
N ALA A 29 20.66 9.46 -0.75
CA ALA A 29 20.59 10.90 -1.07
C ALA A 29 20.72 11.19 -2.57
N SER A 30 21.03 10.20 -3.42
CA SER A 30 20.85 10.33 -4.86
C SER A 30 19.46 9.85 -5.25
N GLU A 31 18.91 10.37 -6.35
CA GLU A 31 17.69 9.80 -6.91
C GLU A 31 17.91 8.34 -7.31
N HIS A 32 17.01 7.47 -6.90
CA HIS A 32 17.06 6.04 -7.16
C HIS A 32 15.65 5.48 -7.35
N ARG A 33 15.55 4.30 -7.95
CA ARG A 33 14.27 3.71 -8.34
C ARG A 33 13.99 2.46 -7.52
N HIS A 34 12.77 2.35 -7.02
CA HIS A 34 12.24 1.10 -6.45
C HIS A 34 11.09 0.55 -7.27
N THR A 35 10.87 -0.76 -7.17
CA THR A 35 9.58 -1.38 -7.42
C THR A 35 8.87 -1.53 -6.09
N PHE A 36 7.81 -0.78 -5.84
CA PHE A 36 6.99 -0.95 -4.65
C PHE A 36 6.08 -2.15 -4.81
N TRP A 37 6.08 -3.02 -3.82
CA TRP A 37 5.18 -4.17 -3.73
C TRP A 37 4.14 -3.87 -2.68
N PHE A 38 2.87 -4.01 -3.08
CA PHE A 38 1.74 -3.84 -2.19
C PHE A 38 1.08 -5.19 -1.96
N LYS A 39 0.75 -5.48 -0.71
CA LYS A 39 -0.24 -6.47 -0.34
C LYS A 39 -1.27 -5.80 0.55
N VAL A 40 -2.50 -5.73 0.07
CA VAL A 40 -3.61 -5.05 0.75
C VAL A 40 -4.64 -6.08 1.13
N SER A 41 -4.88 -6.21 2.43
CA SER A 41 -5.91 -7.07 2.99
C SER A 41 -7.06 -6.24 3.55
N ILE A 42 -8.30 -6.64 3.31
CA ILE A 42 -9.51 -5.98 3.83
C ILE A 42 -10.53 -6.99 4.33
N GLU A 43 -11.23 -6.64 5.41
CA GLU A 43 -12.26 -7.48 6.02
C GLU A 43 -13.50 -7.65 5.15
N VAL A 44 -14.03 -8.88 5.11
CA VAL A 44 -15.33 -9.22 4.51
C VAL A 44 -16.31 -9.77 5.55
N GLN A 45 -17.57 -9.36 5.44
CA GLN A 45 -18.64 -9.68 6.38
C GLN A 45 -19.33 -11.01 6.03
N HIS A 46 -19.28 -11.43 4.77
CA HIS A 46 -19.82 -12.72 4.30
C HIS A 46 -18.97 -13.34 3.19
N SER A 47 -19.13 -14.64 2.96
CA SER A 47 -18.31 -15.43 2.02
C SER A 47 -18.75 -15.32 0.56
N GLU A 48 -19.94 -14.77 0.30
CA GLU A 48 -20.50 -14.60 -1.05
C GLU A 48 -19.95 -13.36 -1.76
N ARG A 49 -18.63 -13.25 -1.92
CA ARG A 49 -17.95 -12.14 -2.61
C ARG A 49 -18.42 -10.75 -2.15
N ASP A 50 -18.41 -10.51 -0.83
CA ASP A 50 -18.73 -9.19 -0.24
C ASP A 50 -17.92 -8.06 -0.90
N ILE A 51 -16.63 -8.30 -1.11
CA ILE A 51 -15.77 -7.51 -1.98
C ILE A 51 -15.16 -8.46 -3.01
N GLU A 52 -15.26 -8.14 -4.29
CA GLU A 52 -14.65 -8.91 -5.37
C GLU A 52 -13.21 -8.44 -5.58
N PHE A 53 -12.25 -9.36 -5.63
CA PHE A 53 -10.82 -9.04 -5.47
C PHE A 53 -10.24 -8.40 -6.73
N HIS A 54 -10.72 -8.76 -7.92
CA HIS A 54 -10.28 -8.13 -9.16
C HIS A 54 -10.77 -6.68 -9.23
N ILE A 55 -12.05 -6.43 -8.90
CA ILE A 55 -12.60 -5.06 -8.84
C ILE A 55 -11.88 -4.22 -7.77
N PHE A 56 -11.54 -4.82 -6.64
CA PHE A 56 -10.79 -4.14 -5.59
C PHE A 56 -9.36 -3.82 -6.03
N GLN A 57 -8.65 -4.79 -6.61
CA GLN A 57 -7.30 -4.60 -7.13
C GLN A 57 -7.26 -3.52 -8.22
N ASP A 58 -8.14 -3.61 -9.24
CA ASP A 58 -8.22 -2.65 -10.34
C ASP A 58 -8.46 -1.23 -9.80
N TRP A 59 -9.31 -1.09 -8.78
CA TRP A 59 -9.54 0.19 -8.14
C TRP A 59 -8.28 0.72 -7.43
N LEU A 60 -7.58 -0.10 -6.63
CA LEU A 60 -6.35 0.32 -5.95
C LEU A 60 -5.27 0.75 -6.96
N GLU A 61 -5.09 -0.03 -8.04
CA GLU A 61 -4.13 0.30 -9.09
C GLU A 61 -4.50 1.61 -9.81
N SER A 62 -5.79 1.85 -10.05
CA SER A 62 -6.28 3.09 -10.68
C SER A 62 -5.97 4.35 -9.88
N LEU A 63 -5.84 4.27 -8.55
CA LEU A 63 -5.49 5.43 -7.72
C LEU A 63 -4.08 5.96 -8.06
N TYR A 64 -3.17 5.07 -8.44
CA TYR A 64 -1.83 5.45 -8.89
C TYR A 64 -1.82 5.81 -10.38
N ASP A 65 -2.53 5.06 -11.21
CA ASP A 65 -2.55 5.31 -12.67
C ASP A 65 -3.23 6.64 -13.04
N GLN A 66 -4.05 7.19 -12.14
CA GLN A 66 -4.72 8.48 -12.29
C GLN A 66 -4.07 9.60 -11.46
N ASP A 67 -2.87 9.37 -10.92
CA ASP A 67 -2.12 10.33 -10.11
C ASP A 67 -2.85 10.81 -8.82
N VAL A 68 -3.86 10.06 -8.36
CA VAL A 68 -4.59 10.36 -7.12
C VAL A 68 -3.69 10.10 -5.90
N LEU A 69 -2.90 9.03 -5.96
CA LEU A 69 -1.84 8.71 -5.00
C LEU A 69 -0.49 8.82 -5.70
N GLN A 70 0.52 9.24 -4.95
CA GLN A 70 1.88 9.46 -5.46
C GLN A 70 2.85 8.52 -4.75
N LEU A 71 3.83 8.01 -5.50
CA LEU A 71 4.88 7.13 -4.97
C LEU A 71 6.18 7.89 -4.74
N ASP A 72 6.45 8.90 -5.56
CA ASP A 72 7.74 9.54 -5.60
C ASP A 72 8.03 10.29 -4.30
N GLY A 73 9.18 9.97 -3.69
CA GLY A 73 9.63 10.50 -2.40
C GLY A 73 8.75 10.13 -1.20
N ARG A 74 7.88 9.11 -1.29
CA ARG A 74 7.02 8.67 -0.18
C ARG A 74 7.60 7.46 0.54
N SER A 75 7.64 7.48 1.87
CA SER A 75 8.02 6.27 2.63
C SER A 75 6.94 5.18 2.50
N CYS A 76 7.30 3.91 2.72
CA CYS A 76 6.34 2.80 2.72
C CYS A 76 5.17 3.05 3.68
N GLU A 77 5.44 3.61 4.86
CA GLU A 77 4.42 3.97 5.85
C GLU A 77 3.48 5.05 5.31
N THR A 78 4.04 6.09 4.69
CA THR A 78 3.26 7.17 4.08
C THR A 78 2.35 6.63 2.96
N MET A 79 2.89 5.77 2.10
CA MET A 79 2.11 5.10 1.05
C MET A 79 0.96 4.28 1.63
N ALA A 80 1.22 3.52 2.70
CA ALA A 80 0.20 2.73 3.37
C ALA A 80 -0.89 3.60 4.03
N GLU A 81 -0.52 4.68 4.72
CA GLU A 81 -1.45 5.62 5.34
C GLU A 81 -2.35 6.33 4.31
N GLU A 82 -1.76 6.86 3.23
CA GLU A 82 -2.51 7.52 2.17
C GLU A 82 -3.48 6.54 1.49
N LEU A 83 -3.01 5.33 1.16
CA LEU A 83 -3.86 4.28 0.56
C LEU A 83 -5.01 3.88 1.49
N TYR A 84 -4.72 3.68 2.79
CA TYR A 84 -5.75 3.39 3.79
C TYR A 84 -6.81 4.49 3.85
N GLY A 85 -6.40 5.76 3.78
CA GLY A 85 -7.30 6.92 3.77
C GLY A 85 -8.33 6.88 2.62
N HIS A 86 -7.99 6.27 1.49
CA HIS A 86 -8.94 6.02 0.40
C HIS A 86 -9.79 4.77 0.64
N ILE A 87 -9.20 3.69 1.16
CA ILE A 87 -9.90 2.44 1.46
C ILE A 87 -11.01 2.67 2.50
N VAL A 88 -10.72 3.31 3.63
CA VAL A 88 -11.69 3.50 4.72
C VAL A 88 -12.86 4.39 4.30
N LYS A 89 -12.65 5.35 3.40
CA LYS A 89 -13.72 6.19 2.84
C LYS A 89 -14.66 5.39 1.94
N ARG A 90 -14.13 4.45 1.16
CA ARG A 90 -14.92 3.63 0.23
C ARG A 90 -15.58 2.44 0.92
N TYR A 91 -14.88 1.84 1.88
CA TYR A 91 -15.28 0.63 2.59
C TYR A 91 -15.21 0.84 4.12
N PRO A 92 -16.10 1.65 4.70
CA PRO A 92 -16.06 2.00 6.11
C PRO A 92 -16.36 0.80 7.03
N GLY A 93 -15.85 0.86 8.27
CA GLY A 93 -16.16 -0.11 9.33
C GLY A 93 -15.58 -1.51 9.06
N ARG A 94 -14.40 -1.57 8.42
CA ARG A 94 -13.70 -2.81 8.08
C ARG A 94 -12.26 -2.70 8.53
N SER A 95 -11.72 -3.79 9.05
CA SER A 95 -10.28 -3.86 9.28
C SER A 95 -9.51 -3.94 7.98
N VAL A 96 -8.34 -3.31 7.97
CA VAL A 96 -7.45 -3.23 6.81
C VAL A 96 -6.03 -3.49 7.27
N GLU A 97 -5.28 -4.28 6.51
CA GLU A 97 -3.84 -4.45 6.68
C GLU A 97 -3.15 -4.14 5.35
N ILE A 98 -2.10 -3.33 5.39
CA ILE A 98 -1.35 -2.93 4.21
C ILE A 98 0.13 -3.19 4.47
N ASP A 99 0.71 -4.03 3.63
CA ASP A 99 2.14 -4.32 3.54
C ASP A 99 2.67 -3.64 2.29
N VAL A 100 3.65 -2.74 2.48
CA VAL A 100 4.36 -2.04 1.40
C VAL A 100 5.85 -2.29 1.56
N SER A 101 6.51 -2.77 0.50
CA SER A 101 7.95 -2.98 0.48
C SER A 101 8.64 -2.42 -0.76
N GLU A 102 9.85 -1.92 -0.55
CA GLU A 102 10.80 -1.56 -1.59
C GLU A 102 11.46 -2.82 -2.14
N ASP A 103 11.30 -3.03 -3.44
CA ASP A 103 11.84 -4.15 -4.23
C ASP A 103 11.50 -5.56 -3.73
N GLY A 104 10.57 -5.67 -2.77
CA GLY A 104 10.21 -6.93 -2.11
C GLY A 104 11.19 -7.33 -1.00
N GLU A 105 12.00 -6.39 -0.50
CA GLU A 105 13.07 -6.64 0.46
C GLU A 105 12.79 -6.05 1.84
N ASN A 106 12.54 -4.73 1.89
CA ASN A 106 12.37 -3.98 3.14
C ASN A 106 11.11 -3.11 3.05
N GLY A 107 10.38 -2.97 4.15
CA GLY A 107 9.08 -2.31 4.09
C GLY A 107 8.42 -2.11 5.44
N CYS A 108 7.14 -1.79 5.40
CA CYS A 108 6.30 -1.63 6.58
C CYS A 108 5.03 -2.48 6.45
N VAL A 109 4.47 -2.84 7.61
CA VAL A 109 3.11 -3.39 7.70
C VAL A 109 2.33 -2.52 8.66
N LEU A 110 1.22 -1.96 8.19
CA LEU A 110 0.28 -1.20 9.01
C LEU A 110 -1.05 -1.94 9.09
N THR A 111 -1.62 -2.00 10.29
CA THR A 111 -2.90 -2.67 10.56
C THR A 111 -3.85 -1.71 11.25
N TRP A 112 -5.03 -1.52 10.67
CA TRP A 112 -6.13 -0.77 11.25
C TRP A 112 -7.23 -1.75 11.65
N CYS A 113 -7.46 -1.85 12.96
CA CYS A 113 -8.50 -2.68 13.54
C CYS A 113 -9.70 -1.80 13.90
N GLU A 114 -10.81 -2.08 13.24
CA GLU A 114 -12.16 -1.65 13.63
C GLU A 114 -12.89 -2.82 14.31
#